data_AF-A0A6P7I938-F1
#
_entry.id   AF-A0A6P7I938-F1
#
_cell.length_a   1.000
_cell.length_b   1.000
_cell.length_c   1.000
_cell.angle_alpha   90.00
_cell.angle_beta   90.00
_cell.angle_gamma   90.00
#
_symmetry.space_group_name_H-M   'P 1'
#
loop_
_entity.id
_entity.type
_entity.pdbx_description
1 polymer ?
#
loop_
_entity_poly.entity_id
_entity_poly.type
_entity_poly.pdbx_seq_one_letter_code
_entity_poly.pdbx_strand_id
1 'polypeptide(L)'
;MSIDPANELPFFYGSISRAEAEQHLKLAGMADGLFLLRQCLRSLGGYVLSIVWNLEFHHYSVEKQLNGTFCITGGKPHCGPAELCEFYSKDPDGLVCTLRKPCLRSPDMSIKPGVFDNLRENMLREYVKQTWNLEGEAMEQAIISQAPQLEKLIATTAHEKMPWYHGKVSRHEGERRLYSGAQPDGKFLVRDRDESGTFALSMVYGKTVYHYQILQDKSGKFSMPEGTKFDTIWQLVEYLKMKPDGLVTVLGEACVNSKAAEKTPSLPATRRTGANGYTPPPRAFGAVSKPATATVVPDNRDVLPMDCAGFNPYHNPNDIKKFNIKRDQLLMDEVELGSGNFGCVKKGVLKADSGHIDVAVKVLKSENEKLVKEEMMREAEIMHQLDNPFIVRMLGLCNAEHLMLVMEMASAGPLNRFLSGKKDTVSVENIVNLMHQVSMGMKYLEEKNFVHRDLAARNVLLVNQQFAKISDFGLSKALGADDNYYKARTAGKWPLKWYAPECINFHKFSSKSDVWSFGVTMWEAFSYGGKPYKKMKGPEVIRFIASGSRMECPAACPERMYTLMKECWTYEHENRPDFKKVEESMRSYHYSISNKAKPEETATAPAAEPTM
;
A
#
# COMPACT_ATOMS: atom_id res chain seq x y z
N MET A 1 -13.00 3.77 -1.60
CA MET A 1 -12.02 3.94 -2.72
C MET A 1 -12.12 2.70 -3.61
N SER A 2 -12.45 2.82 -4.90
CA SER A 2 -12.65 1.61 -5.73
C SER A 2 -11.33 1.18 -6.40
N ILE A 3 -10.90 -0.03 -6.07
CA ILE A 3 -9.66 -0.71 -6.54
C ILE A 3 -9.99 -1.63 -7.74
N ASP A 4 -11.14 -1.42 -8.37
CA ASP A 4 -11.61 -2.22 -9.50
C ASP A 4 -10.76 -1.89 -10.74
N PRO A 5 -10.09 -2.89 -11.37
CA PRO A 5 -9.25 -2.66 -12.54
C PRO A 5 -10.03 -2.13 -13.76
N ALA A 6 -11.37 -2.18 -13.74
CA ALA A 6 -12.22 -1.59 -14.77
C ALA A 6 -12.55 -0.10 -14.52
N ASN A 7 -12.16 0.51 -13.39
CA ASN A 7 -12.55 1.89 -13.06
C ASN A 7 -12.07 2.93 -14.06
N GLU A 8 -10.85 2.75 -14.60
CA GLU A 8 -10.28 3.62 -15.63
C GLU A 8 -10.99 3.48 -16.99
N LEU A 9 -11.75 2.39 -17.19
CA LEU A 9 -12.45 2.16 -18.45
C LEU A 9 -13.67 3.09 -18.54
N PRO A 10 -13.74 3.96 -19.57
CA PRO A 10 -14.81 4.95 -19.69
C PRO A 10 -16.18 4.33 -19.99
N PHE A 11 -16.23 3.04 -20.34
CA PHE A 11 -17.43 2.25 -20.63
C PHE A 11 -17.78 1.22 -19.54
N PHE A 12 -17.06 1.24 -18.41
CA PHE A 12 -17.46 0.50 -17.22
C PHE A 12 -18.55 1.29 -16.49
N TYR A 13 -19.52 0.67 -15.80
CA TYR A 13 -20.58 1.41 -15.09
C TYR A 13 -20.66 1.09 -13.58
N GLY A 14 -19.80 0.21 -13.08
CA GLY A 14 -19.90 -0.28 -11.70
C GLY A 14 -21.07 -1.22 -11.51
N SER A 15 -21.67 -1.21 -10.32
CA SER A 15 -22.79 -2.07 -9.93
C SER A 15 -24.15 -1.53 -10.41
N ILE A 16 -24.36 -1.54 -11.72
CA ILE A 16 -25.69 -1.30 -12.31
C ILE A 16 -26.44 -2.62 -12.56
N SER A 17 -27.76 -2.56 -12.47
CA SER A 17 -28.66 -3.67 -12.79
C SER A 17 -28.67 -3.98 -14.29
N ARG A 18 -29.20 -5.16 -14.64
CA ARG A 18 -29.42 -5.53 -16.05
C ARG A 18 -30.31 -4.52 -16.78
N ALA A 19 -31.40 -4.07 -16.15
CA ALA A 19 -32.34 -3.12 -16.74
C ALA A 19 -31.69 -1.75 -17.00
N GLU A 20 -30.88 -1.23 -16.06
CA GLU A 20 -30.13 0.02 -16.25
C GLU A 20 -29.11 -0.10 -17.39
N ALA A 21 -28.42 -1.24 -17.49
CA ALA A 21 -27.49 -1.49 -18.59
C ALA A 21 -28.19 -1.46 -19.96
N GLU A 22 -29.32 -2.16 -20.07
CA GLU A 22 -30.15 -2.14 -21.27
C GLU A 22 -30.64 -0.72 -21.59
N GLN A 23 -31.01 0.08 -20.58
CA GLN A 23 -31.40 1.48 -20.76
C GLN A 23 -30.26 2.35 -21.32
N HIS A 24 -29.03 2.22 -20.80
CA HIS A 24 -27.88 2.94 -21.32
C HIS A 24 -27.58 2.56 -22.78
N LEU A 25 -27.65 1.26 -23.11
CA LEU A 25 -27.49 0.78 -24.49
C LEU A 25 -28.59 1.29 -25.43
N LYS A 26 -29.84 1.39 -24.95
CA LYS A 26 -30.96 2.00 -25.69
C LYS A 26 -30.68 3.46 -26.01
N LEU A 27 -30.30 4.25 -25.00
CA LEU A 27 -29.99 5.67 -25.15
C LEU A 27 -28.79 5.92 -26.08
N ALA A 28 -27.84 4.99 -26.11
CA ALA A 28 -26.67 5.06 -26.98
C ALA A 28 -26.90 4.57 -28.42
N GLY A 29 -28.13 4.18 -28.76
CA GLY A 29 -28.59 4.01 -30.14
C GLY A 29 -28.70 2.57 -30.66
N MET A 30 -28.55 1.55 -29.82
CA MET A 30 -28.84 0.13 -30.17
C MET A 30 -28.10 -0.42 -31.41
N ALA A 31 -26.94 0.15 -31.76
CA ALA A 31 -26.17 -0.33 -32.91
C ALA A 31 -25.54 -1.71 -32.62
N ASP A 32 -25.43 -2.55 -33.64
CA ASP A 32 -24.77 -3.84 -33.53
C ASP A 32 -23.30 -3.71 -33.08
N GLY A 33 -22.93 -4.48 -32.07
CA GLY A 33 -21.62 -4.41 -31.44
C GLY A 33 -21.45 -3.22 -30.47
N LEU A 34 -22.51 -2.48 -30.16
CA LEU A 34 -22.54 -1.52 -29.05
C LEU A 34 -22.47 -2.29 -27.73
N PHE A 35 -21.56 -1.92 -26.82
CA PHE A 35 -21.36 -2.66 -25.59
C PHE A 35 -21.02 -1.77 -24.39
N LEU A 36 -21.24 -2.30 -23.18
CA LEU A 36 -20.72 -1.74 -21.94
C LEU A 36 -20.29 -2.85 -20.99
N LEU A 37 -19.49 -2.48 -19.99
CA LEU A 37 -19.06 -3.38 -18.92
C LEU A 37 -19.69 -2.95 -17.60
N ARG A 38 -20.14 -3.91 -16.79
CA ARG A 38 -20.68 -3.67 -15.45
C ARG A 38 -20.22 -4.75 -14.49
N GLN A 39 -20.29 -4.48 -13.18
CA GLN A 39 -19.92 -5.45 -12.15
C GLN A 39 -20.97 -6.57 -12.08
N CYS A 40 -20.53 -7.79 -11.75
CA CYS A 40 -21.45 -8.90 -11.51
C CYS A 40 -22.00 -8.83 -10.09
N LEU A 41 -23.34 -8.73 -9.96
CA LEU A 41 -24.02 -8.68 -8.66
C LEU A 41 -24.06 -10.03 -7.92
N ARG A 42 -23.53 -11.10 -8.53
CA ARG A 42 -23.53 -12.48 -7.99
C ARG A 42 -22.12 -13.12 -7.99
N SER A 43 -21.10 -12.36 -8.37
CA SER A 43 -19.72 -12.85 -8.43
C SER A 43 -18.78 -11.72 -8.06
N LEU A 44 -18.12 -11.87 -6.91
CA LEU A 44 -17.19 -10.87 -6.42
C LEU A 44 -15.98 -10.76 -7.36
N GLY A 45 -15.65 -9.54 -7.76
CA GLY A 45 -14.58 -9.26 -8.73
C GLY A 45 -14.90 -9.71 -10.16
N GLY A 46 -16.06 -10.30 -10.42
CA GLY A 46 -16.53 -10.63 -11.76
C GLY A 46 -17.25 -9.45 -12.44
N TYR A 47 -17.36 -9.52 -13.76
CA TYR A 47 -18.06 -8.54 -14.58
C TYR A 47 -19.19 -9.18 -15.38
N VAL A 48 -19.98 -8.34 -16.03
CA VAL A 48 -20.90 -8.74 -17.08
C VAL A 48 -20.68 -7.84 -18.28
N LEU A 49 -20.31 -8.44 -19.40
CA LEU A 49 -20.24 -7.78 -20.70
C LEU A 49 -21.64 -7.76 -21.30
N SER A 50 -22.19 -6.56 -21.53
CA SER A 50 -23.52 -6.39 -22.14
C SER A 50 -23.36 -5.82 -23.54
N ILE A 51 -23.89 -6.51 -24.55
CA ILE A 51 -23.74 -6.18 -25.97
C ILE A 51 -25.09 -6.14 -26.68
N VAL A 52 -25.23 -5.26 -27.66
CA VAL A 52 -26.38 -5.20 -28.56
C VAL A 52 -26.07 -5.92 -29.86
N TRP A 53 -26.99 -6.77 -30.30
CA TRP A 53 -26.95 -7.45 -31.59
C TRP A 53 -28.37 -7.71 -32.09
N ASN A 54 -28.66 -7.38 -33.34
CA ASN A 54 -29.99 -7.53 -33.95
C ASN A 54 -31.11 -6.87 -33.11
N LEU A 55 -30.83 -5.71 -32.52
CA LEU A 55 -31.73 -4.98 -31.60
C LEU A 55 -32.08 -5.73 -30.31
N GLU A 56 -31.40 -6.83 -30.00
CA GLU A 56 -31.52 -7.59 -28.75
C GLU A 56 -30.31 -7.37 -27.84
N PHE A 57 -30.50 -7.63 -26.54
CA PHE A 57 -29.44 -7.51 -25.53
C PHE A 57 -28.90 -8.90 -25.16
N HIS A 58 -27.59 -9.05 -25.25
CA HIS A 58 -26.89 -10.23 -24.80
C HIS A 58 -25.98 -9.88 -23.63
N HIS A 59 -25.96 -10.74 -22.60
CA HIS A 59 -25.17 -10.52 -21.39
C HIS A 59 -24.30 -11.74 -21.12
N TYR A 60 -22.99 -11.52 -21.06
CA TYR A 60 -22.00 -12.55 -20.85
C TYR A 60 -21.33 -12.33 -19.49
N SER A 61 -21.41 -13.35 -18.64
CA SER A 61 -20.70 -13.35 -17.36
C SER A 61 -19.20 -13.45 -17.61
N VAL A 62 -18.44 -12.54 -17.00
CA VAL A 62 -16.98 -12.56 -16.99
C VAL A 62 -16.55 -12.95 -15.59
N GLU A 63 -15.92 -14.11 -15.47
CA GLU A 63 -15.49 -14.69 -14.21
C GLU A 63 -14.03 -14.36 -13.93
N LYS A 64 -13.74 -13.87 -12.73
CA LYS A 64 -12.39 -13.77 -12.20
C LYS A 64 -11.93 -15.14 -11.71
N GLN A 65 -10.84 -15.62 -12.29
CA GLN A 65 -10.18 -16.87 -11.92
C GLN A 65 -9.27 -16.67 -10.70
N LEU A 66 -8.94 -17.76 -9.99
CA LEU A 66 -8.07 -17.72 -8.81
C LEU A 66 -6.68 -17.12 -9.08
N ASN A 67 -6.14 -17.37 -10.28
CA ASN A 67 -4.86 -16.81 -10.71
C ASN A 67 -4.93 -15.32 -11.07
N GLY A 68 -6.09 -14.67 -10.91
CA GLY A 68 -6.32 -13.25 -11.19
C GLY A 68 -6.74 -12.94 -12.63
N THR A 69 -6.75 -13.92 -13.54
CA THR A 69 -7.22 -13.73 -14.92
C THR A 69 -8.74 -13.66 -15.01
N PHE A 70 -9.26 -13.15 -16.13
CA PHE A 70 -10.68 -12.99 -16.40
C PHE A 70 -11.05 -13.74 -17.68
N CYS A 71 -12.13 -14.52 -17.66
CA CYS A 71 -12.66 -15.15 -18.87
C CYS A 71 -14.18 -15.09 -18.90
N ILE A 72 -14.75 -15.07 -20.11
CA ILE A 72 -16.16 -15.41 -20.28
C ILE A 72 -16.30 -16.92 -20.08
N THR A 73 -17.39 -17.39 -19.48
CA THR A 73 -17.59 -18.82 -19.18
C THR A 73 -17.32 -19.70 -20.42
N GLY A 74 -16.29 -20.55 -20.34
CA GLY A 74 -15.85 -21.42 -21.46
C GLY A 74 -14.90 -20.79 -22.48
N GLY A 75 -14.54 -19.51 -22.32
CA GLY A 75 -13.63 -18.76 -23.19
C GLY A 75 -12.19 -18.69 -22.66
N LYS A 76 -11.35 -17.92 -23.37
CA LYS A 76 -9.92 -17.75 -23.05
C LYS A 76 -9.69 -16.86 -21.82
N PRO A 77 -8.65 -17.12 -21.01
CA PRO A 77 -8.26 -16.25 -19.90
C PRO A 77 -7.52 -15.00 -20.38
N HIS A 78 -7.83 -13.86 -19.78
CA HIS A 78 -7.23 -12.55 -20.05
C HIS A 78 -6.68 -11.92 -18.77
N CYS A 79 -5.62 -11.12 -18.87
CA CYS A 79 -4.97 -10.52 -17.69
C CYS A 79 -5.79 -9.42 -17.01
N GLY A 80 -6.84 -8.89 -17.66
CA GLY A 80 -7.65 -7.80 -17.17
C GLY A 80 -8.91 -7.57 -18.01
N PRO A 81 -9.88 -6.78 -17.51
CA PRO A 81 -11.09 -6.44 -18.25
C PRO A 81 -10.79 -5.59 -19.50
N ALA A 82 -9.73 -4.78 -19.48
CA ALA A 82 -9.30 -3.99 -20.63
C ALA A 82 -8.82 -4.89 -21.77
N GLU A 83 -7.88 -5.80 -21.47
CA GLU A 83 -7.33 -6.76 -22.41
C GLU A 83 -8.40 -7.74 -22.93
N LEU A 84 -9.37 -8.11 -22.09
CA LEU A 84 -10.53 -8.91 -22.49
C LEU A 84 -11.37 -8.17 -23.55
N CYS A 85 -11.75 -6.92 -23.29
CA CYS A 85 -12.52 -6.14 -24.26
C CYS A 85 -11.74 -5.86 -25.55
N GLU A 86 -10.43 -5.66 -25.47
CA GLU A 86 -9.59 -5.48 -26.68
C GLU A 86 -9.57 -6.74 -27.54
N PHE A 87 -9.45 -7.92 -26.92
CA PHE A 87 -9.49 -9.20 -27.62
C PHE A 87 -10.83 -9.41 -28.34
N TYR A 88 -11.95 -9.26 -27.62
CA TYR A 88 -13.29 -9.46 -28.18
C TYR A 88 -13.72 -8.37 -29.19
N SER A 89 -12.95 -7.28 -29.30
CA SER A 89 -13.12 -6.31 -30.38
C SER A 89 -12.56 -6.80 -31.72
N LYS A 90 -11.63 -7.76 -31.68
CA LYS A 90 -10.95 -8.31 -32.87
C LYS A 90 -11.53 -9.67 -33.27
N ASP A 91 -11.90 -10.50 -32.31
CA ASP A 91 -12.39 -11.87 -32.52
C ASP A 91 -13.63 -12.12 -31.63
N PRO A 92 -14.79 -12.51 -32.18
CA PRO A 92 -15.97 -12.75 -31.36
C PRO A 92 -15.81 -13.97 -30.44
N ASP A 93 -14.98 -14.97 -30.77
CA ASP A 93 -14.66 -16.15 -29.93
C ASP A 93 -15.84 -16.68 -29.07
N GLY A 94 -16.99 -16.94 -29.72
CA GLY A 94 -18.23 -17.45 -29.10
C GLY A 94 -19.28 -16.40 -28.71
N LEU A 95 -18.96 -15.10 -28.83
CA LEU A 95 -19.93 -14.01 -28.72
C LEU A 95 -20.81 -13.90 -29.97
N VAL A 96 -21.99 -13.30 -29.80
CA VAL A 96 -22.93 -12.99 -30.91
C VAL A 96 -22.32 -12.12 -32.01
N CYS A 97 -21.40 -11.21 -31.67
CA CYS A 97 -20.62 -10.41 -32.62
C CYS A 97 -19.38 -9.81 -31.92
N THR A 98 -18.48 -9.19 -32.71
CA THR A 98 -17.34 -8.45 -32.16
C THR A 98 -17.78 -7.16 -31.47
N LEU A 99 -17.01 -6.75 -30.47
CA LEU A 99 -17.18 -5.45 -29.81
C LEU A 99 -16.75 -4.33 -30.77
N ARG A 100 -17.65 -3.39 -31.05
CA ARG A 100 -17.40 -2.31 -32.03
C ARG A 100 -17.36 -0.94 -31.40
N LYS A 101 -18.41 -0.58 -30.66
CA LYS A 101 -18.56 0.75 -30.09
C LYS A 101 -18.78 0.66 -28.58
N PRO A 102 -17.87 1.22 -27.76
CA PRO A 102 -18.12 1.31 -26.33
C PRO A 102 -19.21 2.35 -26.06
N CYS A 103 -20.18 1.99 -25.22
CA CYS A 103 -21.14 2.90 -24.62
C CYS A 103 -20.44 3.59 -23.45
N LEU A 104 -20.05 4.85 -23.67
CA LEU A 104 -19.27 5.63 -22.71
C LEU A 104 -20.18 6.21 -21.62
N ARG A 105 -19.71 6.20 -20.38
CA ARG A 105 -20.30 6.98 -19.28
C ARG A 105 -20.21 8.47 -19.61
N SER A 106 -21.22 9.23 -19.18
CA SER A 106 -21.10 10.69 -19.15
C SER A 106 -20.00 11.10 -18.16
N PRO A 107 -19.21 12.16 -18.41
CA PRO A 107 -18.11 12.58 -17.54
C PRO A 107 -18.50 12.90 -16.10
N ASP A 108 -19.76 13.30 -15.89
CA ASP A 108 -20.40 13.63 -14.62
C ASP A 108 -20.99 12.42 -13.88
N MET A 109 -21.08 11.27 -14.54
CA MET A 109 -21.66 10.06 -13.98
C MET A 109 -20.62 9.30 -13.13
N SER A 110 -20.80 9.34 -11.80
CA SER A 110 -20.00 8.52 -10.88
C SER A 110 -20.27 7.02 -11.05
N ILE A 111 -19.24 6.21 -10.84
CA ILE A 111 -19.34 4.75 -10.83
C ILE A 111 -20.19 4.33 -9.63
N LYS A 112 -21.27 3.56 -9.85
CA LYS A 112 -22.10 3.09 -8.74
C LYS A 112 -21.35 2.02 -7.93
N PRO A 113 -21.06 2.26 -6.64
CA PRO A 113 -20.43 1.24 -5.81
C PRO A 113 -21.41 0.10 -5.54
N GLY A 114 -20.92 -1.12 -5.62
CA GLY A 114 -21.67 -2.33 -5.28
C GLY A 114 -21.63 -2.68 -3.80
N VAL A 115 -22.53 -3.59 -3.40
CA VAL A 115 -22.50 -4.25 -2.09
C VAL A 115 -21.12 -4.87 -1.82
N PHE A 116 -20.51 -5.41 -2.87
CA PHE A 116 -19.20 -6.04 -2.84
C PHE A 116 -18.02 -5.07 -2.71
N ASP A 117 -18.18 -3.81 -3.11
CA ASP A 117 -17.12 -2.80 -2.96
C ASP A 117 -17.00 -2.39 -1.49
N ASN A 118 -18.14 -2.19 -0.82
CA ASN A 118 -18.20 -1.93 0.62
C ASN A 118 -17.71 -3.15 1.42
N LEU A 119 -18.04 -4.36 0.97
CA LEU A 119 -17.56 -5.61 1.59
C LEU A 119 -16.04 -5.67 1.59
N ARG A 120 -15.43 -5.43 0.43
CA ARG A 120 -13.98 -5.47 0.24
C ARG A 120 -13.27 -4.43 1.10
N GLU A 121 -13.77 -3.20 1.13
CA GLU A 121 -13.20 -2.13 1.94
C GLU A 121 -13.27 -2.45 3.44
N ASN A 122 -14.39 -3.00 3.91
CA ASN A 122 -14.55 -3.43 5.31
C ASN A 122 -13.60 -4.58 5.67
N MET A 123 -13.47 -5.58 4.79
CA MET A 123 -12.55 -6.70 4.99
C MET A 123 -11.09 -6.23 5.10
N LEU A 124 -10.66 -5.30 4.24
CA LEU A 124 -9.31 -4.73 4.30
C LEU A 124 -9.06 -4.03 5.65
N ARG A 125 -9.99 -3.17 6.07
CA ARG A 125 -9.91 -2.44 7.34
C ARG A 125 -9.86 -3.39 8.53
N GLU A 126 -10.74 -4.39 8.55
CA GLU A 126 -10.80 -5.36 9.63
C GLU A 126 -9.55 -6.25 9.65
N TYR A 127 -9.03 -6.67 8.49
CA TYR A 127 -7.81 -7.47 8.42
C TYR A 127 -6.61 -6.71 8.96
N VAL A 128 -6.48 -5.43 8.56
CA VAL A 128 -5.39 -4.56 9.01
C VAL A 128 -5.49 -4.32 10.52
N LYS A 129 -6.70 -4.04 11.02
CA LYS A 129 -6.96 -3.86 12.45
C LYS A 129 -6.61 -5.11 13.26
N GLN A 130 -7.06 -6.29 12.84
CA GLN A 130 -6.81 -7.54 13.57
C GLN A 130 -5.34 -7.97 13.52
N THR A 131 -4.66 -7.73 12.39
CA THR A 131 -3.28 -8.22 12.18
C THR A 131 -2.23 -7.30 12.79
N TRP A 132 -2.43 -5.98 12.72
CA TRP A 132 -1.43 -4.97 13.16
C TRP A 132 -1.96 -3.98 14.20
N ASN A 133 -3.21 -4.08 14.63
CA ASN A 133 -3.84 -3.16 15.60
C ASN A 133 -3.71 -1.68 15.21
N LEU A 134 -3.91 -1.40 13.92
CA LEU A 134 -3.85 -0.04 13.38
C LEU A 134 -5.24 0.55 13.26
N GLU A 135 -5.33 1.86 13.46
CA GLU A 135 -6.56 2.66 13.36
C GLU A 135 -6.24 4.05 12.77
N GLY A 136 -7.29 4.78 12.37
CA GLY A 136 -7.18 6.14 11.84
C GLY A 136 -6.29 6.25 10.60
N GLU A 137 -5.54 7.35 10.50
CA GLU A 137 -4.68 7.66 9.35
C GLU A 137 -3.65 6.55 9.07
N ALA A 138 -3.07 5.94 10.12
CA ALA A 138 -2.09 4.86 9.94
C ALA A 138 -2.71 3.64 9.25
N MET A 139 -3.97 3.30 9.55
CA MET A 139 -4.72 2.26 8.83
C MET A 139 -4.98 2.69 7.38
N GLU A 140 -5.41 3.92 7.13
CA GLU A 140 -5.68 4.39 5.75
C GLU A 140 -4.41 4.30 4.88
N GLN A 141 -3.29 4.78 5.40
CA GLN A 141 -2.01 4.76 4.67
C GLN A 141 -1.54 3.32 4.43
N ALA A 142 -1.80 2.39 5.36
CA ALA A 142 -1.56 0.96 5.18
C ALA A 142 -2.35 0.40 3.99
N ILE A 143 -3.66 0.65 3.99
CA ILE A 143 -4.58 0.12 2.99
C ILE A 143 -4.27 0.71 1.62
N ILE A 144 -4.05 2.03 1.53
CA ILE A 144 -3.73 2.70 0.27
C ILE A 144 -2.41 2.17 -0.31
N SER A 145 -1.40 1.94 0.52
CA SER A 145 -0.10 1.47 0.02
C SER A 145 -0.12 -0.02 -0.34
N GLN A 146 -0.82 -0.85 0.44
CA GLN A 146 -0.66 -2.31 0.40
C GLN A 146 -1.92 -3.06 -0.03
N ALA A 147 -2.95 -2.39 -0.53
CA ALA A 147 -4.21 -3.01 -0.94
C ALA A 147 -4.03 -4.27 -1.82
N PRO A 148 -3.20 -4.28 -2.89
CA PRO A 148 -3.01 -5.49 -3.71
C PRO A 148 -2.48 -6.69 -2.91
N GLN A 149 -1.49 -6.46 -2.04
CA GLN A 149 -0.88 -7.50 -1.20
C GLN A 149 -1.87 -7.96 -0.12
N LEU A 150 -2.57 -7.03 0.53
CA LEU A 150 -3.59 -7.33 1.53
C LEU A 150 -4.73 -8.16 0.92
N GLU A 151 -5.15 -7.86 -0.29
CA GLU A 151 -6.17 -8.65 -0.99
C GLU A 151 -5.71 -10.07 -1.30
N LYS A 152 -4.45 -10.25 -1.69
CA LYS A 152 -3.87 -11.58 -1.87
C LYS A 152 -3.80 -12.37 -0.55
N LEU A 153 -3.50 -11.70 0.56
CA LEU A 153 -3.54 -12.32 1.89
C LEU A 153 -4.97 -12.67 2.33
N ILE A 154 -5.91 -11.77 2.07
CA ILE A 154 -7.35 -12.01 2.30
C ILE A 154 -7.84 -13.19 1.48
N ALA A 155 -7.39 -13.28 0.22
CA ALA A 155 -7.72 -14.35 -0.72
C ALA A 155 -7.23 -15.75 -0.28
N THR A 156 -6.22 -15.84 0.60
CA THR A 156 -5.52 -17.09 0.88
C THR A 156 -5.76 -17.60 2.30
N THR A 157 -5.31 -16.86 3.32
CA THR A 157 -5.21 -17.37 4.70
C THR A 157 -5.92 -16.51 5.74
N ALA A 158 -6.50 -15.37 5.34
CA ALA A 158 -7.05 -14.43 6.31
C ALA A 158 -8.20 -15.00 7.17
N HIS A 159 -8.97 -15.96 6.65
CA HIS A 159 -10.02 -16.63 7.43
C HIS A 159 -9.47 -17.27 8.72
N GLU A 160 -8.20 -17.73 8.72
CA GLU A 160 -7.54 -18.31 9.89
C GLU A 160 -7.31 -17.30 11.03
N LYS A 161 -7.26 -16.01 10.70
CA LYS A 161 -7.10 -14.91 11.66
C LYS A 161 -8.43 -14.42 12.22
N MET A 162 -9.55 -14.85 11.65
CA MET A 162 -10.86 -14.32 12.03
C MET A 162 -11.36 -14.94 13.33
N PRO A 163 -12.01 -14.14 14.21
CA PRO A 163 -12.47 -14.62 15.51
C PRO A 163 -13.54 -15.71 15.42
N TRP A 164 -14.32 -15.73 14.33
CA TRP A 164 -15.35 -16.73 14.05
C TRP A 164 -14.81 -18.05 13.48
N TYR A 165 -13.52 -18.13 13.15
CA TYR A 165 -12.91 -19.34 12.60
C TYR A 165 -12.25 -20.18 13.70
N HIS A 166 -12.63 -21.45 13.75
CA HIS A 166 -12.28 -22.37 14.83
C HIS A 166 -11.30 -23.46 14.41
N GLY A 167 -10.89 -23.51 13.14
CA GLY A 167 -10.02 -24.56 12.60
C GLY A 167 -10.65 -25.96 12.66
N LYS A 168 -9.81 -26.98 12.84
CA LYS A 168 -10.22 -28.39 13.01
C LYS A 168 -10.92 -28.63 14.35
N VAL A 169 -12.22 -28.34 14.37
CA VAL A 169 -13.11 -28.60 15.51
C VAL A 169 -14.21 -29.57 15.06
N SER A 170 -14.49 -30.58 15.89
CA SER A 170 -15.54 -31.56 15.59
C SER A 170 -16.92 -30.91 15.61
N ARG A 171 -17.91 -31.53 14.94
CA ARG A 171 -19.30 -31.04 14.96
C ARG A 171 -19.83 -30.84 16.38
N HIS A 172 -19.67 -31.84 17.25
CA HIS A 172 -20.12 -31.81 18.63
C HIS A 172 -19.43 -30.72 19.46
N GLU A 173 -18.13 -30.50 19.26
CA GLU A 173 -17.41 -29.43 19.96
C GLU A 173 -17.82 -28.05 19.45
N GLY A 174 -18.11 -27.91 18.15
CA GLY A 174 -18.68 -26.68 17.58
C GLY A 174 -20.07 -26.36 18.17
N GLU A 175 -20.95 -27.36 18.26
CA GLU A 175 -22.26 -27.24 18.92
C GLU A 175 -22.10 -26.80 20.38
N ARG A 176 -21.21 -27.45 21.14
CA ARG A 176 -20.92 -27.10 22.54
C ARG A 176 -20.51 -25.64 22.69
N ARG A 177 -19.64 -25.12 21.82
CA ARG A 177 -19.19 -23.72 21.86
C ARG A 177 -20.33 -22.74 21.55
N LEU A 178 -21.21 -23.08 20.61
CA LEU A 178 -22.38 -22.25 20.28
C LEU A 178 -23.39 -22.21 21.43
N TYR A 179 -23.62 -23.34 22.11
CA TYR A 179 -24.48 -23.42 23.28
C TYR A 179 -23.90 -22.75 24.53
N SER A 180 -22.59 -22.50 24.56
CA SER A 180 -21.93 -21.79 25.65
C SER A 180 -22.29 -20.30 25.65
N GLY A 181 -22.78 -19.80 26.78
CA GLY A 181 -23.17 -18.40 26.97
C GLY A 181 -24.52 -18.05 26.32
N ALA A 182 -24.65 -16.81 25.86
CA ALA A 182 -25.86 -16.34 25.19
C ALA A 182 -26.07 -17.05 23.84
N GLN A 183 -27.33 -17.34 23.51
CA GLN A 183 -27.74 -18.04 22.29
C GLN A 183 -28.69 -17.17 21.45
N PRO A 184 -28.26 -15.97 21.01
CA PRO A 184 -29.05 -15.17 20.10
C PRO A 184 -29.16 -15.85 18.73
N ASP A 185 -30.26 -15.58 18.03
CA ASP A 185 -30.43 -16.02 16.65
C ASP A 185 -29.33 -15.40 15.77
N GLY A 186 -28.77 -16.22 14.88
CA GLY A 186 -27.67 -15.84 14.02
C GLY A 186 -26.27 -16.04 14.62
N LYS A 187 -26.13 -16.43 15.90
CA LYS A 187 -24.81 -16.72 16.50
C LYS A 187 -24.10 -17.83 15.72
N PHE A 188 -22.86 -17.64 15.29
CA PHE A 188 -22.22 -18.59 14.36
C PHE A 188 -20.72 -18.83 14.58
N LEU A 189 -20.21 -19.91 13.99
CA LEU A 189 -18.78 -20.19 13.81
C LEU A 189 -18.53 -20.95 12.51
N VAL A 190 -17.31 -20.88 11.99
CA VAL A 190 -16.84 -21.69 10.87
C VAL A 190 -15.73 -22.62 11.34
N ARG A 191 -15.76 -23.86 10.86
CA ARG A 191 -14.80 -24.91 11.21
C ARG A 191 -14.43 -25.73 9.98
N ASP A 192 -13.26 -26.35 10.04
CA ASP A 192 -12.84 -27.34 9.04
C ASP A 192 -13.70 -28.60 9.19
N ARG A 193 -13.89 -29.30 8.08
CA ARG A 193 -14.37 -30.68 8.09
C ARG A 193 -13.20 -31.65 7.99
N ASP A 194 -13.51 -32.93 8.11
CA ASP A 194 -12.51 -34.00 8.05
C ASP A 194 -11.87 -34.11 6.65
N GLU A 195 -12.62 -33.76 5.61
CA GLU A 195 -12.10 -33.63 4.24
C GLU A 195 -11.36 -32.29 4.06
N SER A 196 -10.10 -32.37 3.65
CA SER A 196 -9.24 -31.20 3.42
C SER A 196 -9.84 -30.23 2.41
N GLY A 197 -9.87 -28.94 2.73
CA GLY A 197 -10.41 -27.88 1.87
C GLY A 197 -11.93 -27.72 1.95
N THR A 198 -12.62 -28.50 2.79
CA THR A 198 -14.06 -28.37 3.01
C THR A 198 -14.36 -27.78 4.38
N PHE A 199 -15.36 -26.89 4.43
CA PHE A 199 -15.69 -26.13 5.62
C PHE A 199 -17.16 -26.36 6.01
N ALA A 200 -17.46 -26.15 7.29
CA ALA A 200 -18.82 -26.16 7.80
C ALA A 200 -19.11 -24.87 8.56
N LEU A 201 -20.22 -24.22 8.20
CA LEU A 201 -20.80 -23.10 8.93
C LEU A 201 -21.81 -23.64 9.93
N SER A 202 -21.62 -23.35 11.21
CA SER A 202 -22.54 -23.77 12.27
C SER A 202 -23.17 -22.52 12.89
N MET A 203 -24.50 -22.46 12.99
CA MET A 203 -25.21 -21.28 13.50
C MET A 203 -26.40 -21.63 14.39
N VAL A 204 -26.76 -20.74 15.31
CA VAL A 204 -27.92 -20.86 16.20
C VAL A 204 -29.12 -20.16 15.60
N TYR A 205 -30.27 -20.83 15.61
CA TYR A 205 -31.58 -20.23 15.33
C TYR A 205 -32.65 -20.94 16.14
N GLY A 206 -33.52 -20.19 16.82
CA GLY A 206 -34.56 -20.78 17.68
C GLY A 206 -33.95 -21.70 18.75
N LYS A 207 -32.78 -21.33 19.30
CA LYS A 207 -31.99 -22.14 20.26
C LYS A 207 -31.54 -23.51 19.73
N THR A 208 -31.61 -23.75 18.43
CA THR A 208 -31.14 -24.97 17.77
C THR A 208 -29.92 -24.67 16.92
N VAL A 209 -28.91 -25.54 16.93
CA VAL A 209 -27.74 -25.39 16.07
C VAL A 209 -28.00 -26.06 14.72
N TYR A 210 -27.84 -25.28 13.65
CA TYR A 210 -27.88 -25.71 12.26
C TYR A 210 -26.46 -25.80 11.70
N HIS A 211 -26.21 -26.80 10.86
CA HIS A 211 -24.93 -26.98 10.19
C HIS A 211 -25.11 -26.97 8.69
N TYR A 212 -24.36 -26.09 8.03
CA TYR A 212 -24.35 -25.94 6.60
C TYR A 212 -22.98 -26.31 6.05
N GLN A 213 -22.98 -27.06 4.96
CA GLN A 213 -21.76 -27.38 4.23
C GLN A 213 -21.40 -26.21 3.32
N ILE A 214 -20.15 -25.75 3.41
CA ILE A 214 -19.57 -24.82 2.44
C ILE A 214 -18.92 -25.67 1.36
N LEU A 215 -19.37 -25.50 0.12
CA LEU A 215 -18.88 -26.25 -1.03
C LEU A 215 -17.75 -25.47 -1.70
N GLN A 216 -16.70 -26.18 -2.13
CA GLN A 216 -15.68 -25.64 -3.01
C GLN A 216 -15.86 -26.26 -4.39
N ASP A 217 -16.00 -25.44 -5.44
CA ASP A 217 -16.14 -25.92 -6.80
C ASP A 217 -14.79 -26.20 -7.49
N LYS A 218 -14.81 -26.71 -8.72
CA LYS A 218 -13.59 -27.00 -9.50
C LYS A 218 -12.74 -25.77 -9.83
N SER A 219 -13.34 -24.57 -9.78
CA SER A 219 -12.62 -23.30 -9.91
C SER A 219 -12.04 -22.81 -8.58
N GLY A 220 -12.25 -23.57 -7.49
CA GLY A 220 -11.81 -23.30 -6.13
C GLY A 220 -12.60 -22.22 -5.41
N LYS A 221 -13.75 -21.79 -5.95
CA LYS A 221 -14.67 -20.84 -5.31
C LYS A 221 -15.55 -21.52 -4.27
N PHE A 222 -15.89 -20.79 -3.22
CA PHE A 222 -16.73 -21.22 -2.11
C PHE A 222 -18.17 -20.75 -2.25
N SER A 223 -19.14 -21.60 -1.93
CA SER A 223 -20.55 -21.22 -1.91
C SER A 223 -21.34 -22.02 -0.88
N MET A 224 -22.53 -21.50 -0.54
CA MET A 224 -23.59 -22.33 0.01
C MET A 224 -24.14 -23.26 -1.08
N PRO A 225 -24.84 -24.36 -0.74
CA PRO A 225 -25.55 -25.16 -1.73
C PRO A 225 -26.52 -24.28 -2.53
N GLU A 226 -26.37 -24.26 -3.85
CA GLU A 226 -27.14 -23.40 -4.80
C GLU A 226 -26.99 -21.88 -4.57
N GLY A 227 -26.04 -21.46 -3.73
CA GLY A 227 -25.83 -20.06 -3.36
C GLY A 227 -24.82 -19.31 -4.23
N THR A 228 -24.57 -18.07 -3.82
CA THR A 228 -23.62 -17.15 -4.45
C THR A 228 -22.18 -17.66 -4.27
N LYS A 229 -21.32 -17.44 -5.28
CA LYS A 229 -19.92 -17.91 -5.28
C LYS A 229 -18.95 -16.82 -4.83
N PHE A 230 -17.96 -17.21 -4.03
CA PHE A 230 -16.96 -16.34 -3.42
C PHE A 230 -15.56 -16.91 -3.59
N ASP A 231 -14.54 -16.05 -3.62
CA ASP A 231 -13.14 -16.49 -3.69
C ASP A 231 -12.64 -16.98 -2.32
N THR A 232 -13.27 -16.52 -1.24
CA THR A 232 -12.87 -16.85 0.13
C THR A 232 -14.06 -17.12 1.02
N ILE A 233 -13.81 -17.89 2.08
CA ILE A 233 -14.76 -18.12 3.18
C ILE A 233 -15.14 -16.81 3.86
N TRP A 234 -14.19 -15.88 4.03
CA TRP A 234 -14.48 -14.64 4.71
C TRP A 234 -15.46 -13.77 3.91
N GLN A 235 -15.30 -13.67 2.60
CA GLN A 235 -16.28 -12.99 1.73
C GLN A 235 -17.66 -13.63 1.83
N LEU A 236 -17.72 -14.98 1.84
CA LEU A 236 -18.96 -15.72 2.05
C LEU A 236 -19.59 -15.36 3.39
N VAL A 237 -18.83 -15.36 4.49
CA VAL A 237 -19.35 -15.01 5.83
C VAL A 237 -19.89 -13.58 5.88
N GLU A 238 -19.14 -12.60 5.37
CA GLU A 238 -19.62 -11.21 5.38
C GLU A 238 -20.86 -11.01 4.51
N TYR A 239 -20.95 -11.70 3.36
CA TYR A 239 -22.17 -11.71 2.56
C TYR A 239 -23.35 -12.33 3.31
N LEU A 240 -23.14 -13.43 4.03
CA LEU A 240 -24.18 -14.12 4.79
C LEU A 240 -24.69 -13.36 6.02
N LYS A 241 -23.93 -12.36 6.51
CA LYS A 241 -24.43 -11.38 7.50
C LYS A 241 -25.48 -10.44 6.90
N MET A 242 -25.47 -10.24 5.58
CA MET A 242 -26.40 -9.34 4.89
C MET A 242 -27.57 -10.07 4.23
N LYS A 243 -27.31 -11.25 3.66
CA LYS A 243 -28.30 -12.06 2.95
C LYS A 243 -28.24 -13.51 3.40
N PRO A 244 -29.36 -14.14 3.76
CA PRO A 244 -29.34 -15.51 4.28
C PRO A 244 -28.91 -16.53 3.22
N ASP A 245 -29.23 -16.34 1.93
CA ASP A 245 -28.77 -17.17 0.80
C ASP A 245 -28.80 -18.70 1.08
N GLY A 246 -29.93 -19.20 1.57
CA GLY A 246 -30.14 -20.61 1.93
C GLY A 246 -29.97 -20.92 3.43
N LEU A 247 -29.50 -19.97 4.23
CA LEU A 247 -29.52 -20.06 5.69
C LEU A 247 -30.92 -19.81 6.27
N VAL A 248 -31.12 -20.33 7.48
CA VAL A 248 -32.37 -20.15 8.25
C VAL A 248 -32.58 -18.69 8.69
N THR A 249 -31.50 -17.94 8.89
CA THR A 249 -31.48 -16.49 9.12
C THR A 249 -30.13 -15.93 8.70
N VAL A 250 -29.98 -14.60 8.68
CA VAL A 250 -28.68 -13.96 8.45
C VAL A 250 -27.71 -14.24 9.60
N LEU A 251 -26.41 -14.20 9.32
CA LEU A 251 -25.39 -14.31 10.36
C LEU A 251 -25.41 -13.09 11.28
N GLY A 252 -25.40 -13.35 12.59
CA GLY A 252 -25.38 -12.35 13.65
C GLY A 252 -24.03 -12.31 14.35
N GLU A 253 -24.04 -12.55 15.66
CA GLU A 253 -22.84 -12.48 16.50
C GLU A 253 -21.88 -13.66 16.25
N ALA A 254 -20.58 -13.36 16.10
CA ALA A 254 -19.56 -14.39 15.99
C ALA A 254 -19.31 -15.07 17.35
N CYS A 255 -19.30 -16.40 17.38
CA CYS A 255 -18.72 -17.15 18.50
C CYS A 255 -17.20 -16.99 18.45
N VAL A 256 -16.63 -16.35 19.47
CA VAL A 256 -15.21 -16.00 19.49
C VAL A 256 -14.35 -17.20 19.90
N ASN A 257 -13.35 -17.52 19.08
CA ASN A 257 -12.36 -18.53 19.41
C ASN A 257 -11.37 -18.04 20.49
N SER A 258 -11.43 -18.61 21.69
CA SER A 258 -10.57 -18.22 22.83
C SER A 258 -9.07 -18.36 22.56
N LYS A 259 -8.64 -19.25 21.65
CA LYS A 259 -7.21 -19.38 21.25
C LYS A 259 -6.71 -18.24 20.35
N ALA A 260 -7.61 -17.53 19.66
CA ALA A 260 -7.27 -16.34 18.87
C ALA A 260 -7.17 -15.09 19.77
N ALA A 261 -7.93 -15.05 20.88
CA ALA A 261 -7.93 -13.95 21.84
C ALA A 261 -6.66 -13.84 22.70
N GLU A 262 -5.91 -14.94 22.89
CA GLU A 262 -4.69 -14.98 23.71
C GLU A 262 -3.44 -14.36 23.04
N LYS A 263 -3.52 -13.93 21.78
CA LYS A 263 -2.44 -13.16 21.12
C LYS A 263 -2.51 -11.66 21.37
N THR A 264 -3.49 -11.20 22.13
CA THR A 264 -3.56 -9.82 22.63
C THR A 264 -2.84 -9.78 23.98
N PRO A 265 -1.79 -8.96 24.18
CA PRO A 265 -1.16 -8.86 25.49
C PRO A 265 -2.17 -8.29 26.48
N SER A 266 -2.66 -9.12 27.40
CA SER A 266 -3.31 -8.63 28.60
C SER A 266 -2.25 -8.03 29.52
N LEU A 267 -2.54 -6.82 30.02
CA LEU A 267 -1.68 -6.11 30.97
C LEU A 267 -1.43 -7.01 32.20
N PRO A 268 -0.17 -7.18 32.65
CA PRO A 268 0.08 -7.87 33.90
C PRO A 268 -0.51 -7.06 35.07
N ALA A 269 -1.40 -7.70 35.82
CA ALA A 269 -1.83 -7.21 37.12
C ALA A 269 -0.62 -6.98 38.02
N THR A 270 -0.60 -5.81 38.65
CA THR A 270 0.41 -5.35 39.60
C THR A 270 0.59 -6.33 40.77
N ARG A 271 1.83 -6.76 41.03
CA ARG A 271 2.23 -7.22 42.36
C ARG A 271 3.65 -6.79 42.72
N ARG A 272 3.74 -6.21 43.91
CA ARG A 272 4.92 -5.57 44.53
C ARG A 272 5.91 -6.58 45.13
N THR A 273 7.13 -6.04 45.32
CA THR A 273 8.17 -6.26 46.36
C THR A 273 9.16 -7.42 46.23
N GLY A 274 10.47 -7.08 46.26
CA GLY A 274 11.53 -7.95 46.77
C GLY A 274 12.98 -7.72 46.26
N ALA A 275 13.69 -6.76 46.87
CA ALA A 275 15.13 -6.75 47.21
C ALA A 275 16.28 -7.05 46.19
N ASN A 276 17.13 -6.02 46.02
CA ASN A 276 18.61 -5.96 45.98
C ASN A 276 19.47 -7.16 45.51
N GLY A 277 20.39 -6.86 44.59
CA GLY A 277 21.62 -7.63 44.37
C GLY A 277 22.46 -7.14 43.19
N TYR A 278 23.45 -6.28 43.45
CA TYR A 278 24.43 -5.78 42.49
C TYR A 278 25.64 -6.73 42.41
N THR A 279 26.11 -7.07 41.20
CA THR A 279 27.51 -7.55 40.98
C THR A 279 27.97 -7.25 39.53
N PRO A 280 29.20 -6.72 39.31
CA PRO A 280 29.77 -6.40 37.98
C PRO A 280 30.66 -7.57 37.41
N PRO A 281 31.26 -7.46 36.20
CA PRO A 281 31.20 -8.49 35.14
C PRO A 281 32.46 -9.37 34.97
N PRO A 282 32.47 -10.29 33.99
CA PRO A 282 33.54 -10.24 32.98
C PRO A 282 33.14 -10.55 31.51
N ARG A 283 33.71 -9.72 30.61
CA ARG A 283 34.25 -9.96 29.25
C ARG A 283 33.61 -10.99 28.30
N ALA A 284 33.06 -10.44 27.21
CA ALA A 284 33.27 -10.77 25.80
C ALA A 284 33.48 -12.23 25.39
N PHE A 285 32.48 -12.83 24.72
CA PHE A 285 32.64 -13.59 23.46
C PHE A 285 31.30 -13.59 22.71
N GLY A 286 31.38 -13.53 21.37
CA GLY A 286 30.28 -13.21 20.49
C GLY A 286 29.16 -14.25 20.43
N ALA A 287 27.93 -13.75 20.47
CA ALA A 287 26.76 -14.33 19.83
C ALA A 287 25.77 -13.19 19.62
N VAL A 288 25.32 -13.01 18.38
CA VAL A 288 24.28 -12.03 18.03
C VAL A 288 22.98 -12.49 18.68
N SER A 289 22.66 -11.94 19.86
CA SER A 289 21.36 -12.11 20.49
C SER A 289 20.33 -11.27 19.74
N LYS A 290 19.37 -11.93 19.09
CA LYS A 290 18.18 -11.29 18.50
C LYS A 290 17.46 -10.46 19.59
N PRO A 291 17.04 -9.21 19.32
CA PRO A 291 16.26 -8.45 20.28
C PRO A 291 14.87 -9.07 20.43
N ALA A 292 14.45 -9.24 21.68
CA ALA A 292 13.11 -9.64 22.06
C ALA A 292 12.17 -8.44 21.85
N THR A 293 11.33 -8.53 20.82
CA THR A 293 10.00 -7.87 20.60
C THR A 293 9.60 -7.86 19.12
N ALA A 294 10.38 -8.45 18.20
CA ALA A 294 9.89 -8.72 16.85
C ALA A 294 8.84 -9.84 16.91
N THR A 295 7.61 -9.54 16.50
CA THR A 295 6.66 -10.54 16.02
C THR A 295 7.39 -11.44 15.04
N VAL A 296 7.60 -12.71 15.41
CA VAL A 296 8.29 -13.69 14.55
C VAL A 296 7.42 -13.90 13.32
N VAL A 297 7.77 -13.23 12.24
CA VAL A 297 7.19 -13.42 10.92
C VAL A 297 7.57 -14.84 10.46
N PRO A 298 6.62 -15.70 10.07
CA PRO A 298 6.95 -17.01 9.50
C PRO A 298 7.85 -16.86 8.27
N ASP A 299 8.84 -17.74 8.12
CA ASP A 299 9.90 -17.73 7.09
C ASP A 299 9.44 -17.70 5.61
N ASN A 300 8.13 -17.66 5.34
CA ASN A 300 7.56 -17.87 4.01
C ASN A 300 6.61 -16.75 3.53
N ARG A 301 6.63 -15.55 4.15
CA ARG A 301 5.88 -14.39 3.68
C ARG A 301 6.78 -13.18 3.44
N ASP A 302 6.51 -12.43 2.37
CA ASP A 302 7.16 -11.14 2.11
C ASP A 302 6.86 -10.15 3.24
N VAL A 303 7.90 -9.46 3.72
CA VAL A 303 7.78 -8.45 4.79
C VAL A 303 7.04 -7.23 4.26
N LEU A 304 5.89 -6.91 4.83
CA LEU A 304 5.14 -5.71 4.49
C LEU A 304 5.63 -4.50 5.31
N PRO A 305 5.39 -3.25 4.86
CA PRO A 305 5.71 -2.06 5.65
C PRO A 305 5.17 -2.13 7.08
N MET A 306 3.96 -2.67 7.24
CA MET A 306 3.23 -2.78 8.52
C MET A 306 3.89 -3.74 9.52
N ASP A 307 4.71 -4.68 9.04
CA ASP A 307 5.48 -5.59 9.90
C ASP A 307 6.71 -4.91 10.52
N CYS A 308 7.06 -3.70 10.07
CA CYS A 308 8.20 -2.95 10.58
C CYS A 308 7.76 -2.04 11.74
N ALA A 309 8.52 -2.06 12.84
CA ALA A 309 8.25 -1.21 14.02
C ALA A 309 8.17 0.30 13.69
N GLY A 310 8.86 0.75 12.64
CA GLY A 310 8.83 2.15 12.18
C GLY A 310 7.59 2.54 11.36
N PHE A 311 6.62 1.64 11.14
CA PHE A 311 5.37 2.02 10.47
C PHE A 311 4.45 2.79 11.42
N ASN A 312 4.19 2.24 12.60
CA ASN A 312 3.49 2.91 13.68
C ASN A 312 4.41 3.04 14.90
N PRO A 313 5.05 4.21 15.09
CA PRO A 313 6.01 4.42 16.18
C PRO A 313 5.31 4.55 17.55
N TYR A 314 3.97 4.68 17.59
CA TYR A 314 3.17 4.88 18.82
C TYR A 314 2.40 3.62 19.21
N HIS A 315 3.03 2.45 19.17
CA HIS A 315 2.43 1.24 19.75
C HIS A 315 2.08 1.42 21.24
N ASN A 316 2.73 2.36 21.93
CA ASN A 316 2.42 2.77 23.30
C ASN A 316 1.98 4.25 23.34
N PRO A 317 0.74 4.55 23.76
CA PRO A 317 0.26 5.94 23.96
C PRO A 317 1.10 6.75 24.95
N ASN A 318 1.89 6.09 25.80
CA ASN A 318 2.76 6.72 26.78
C ASN A 318 4.14 7.10 26.24
N ASP A 319 4.51 6.67 25.02
CA ASP A 319 5.72 7.11 24.33
C ASP A 319 5.47 8.52 23.75
N ILE A 320 5.24 9.47 24.66
CA ILE A 320 4.99 10.86 24.34
C ILE A 320 6.23 11.41 23.63
N LYS A 321 6.01 12.00 22.46
CA LYS A 321 6.93 12.85 21.69
C LYS A 321 7.59 13.90 22.60
N LYS A 322 8.70 13.56 23.25
CA LYS A 322 9.54 14.53 23.98
C LYS A 322 10.43 15.22 22.95
N PHE A 323 10.08 16.46 22.58
CA PHE A 323 10.86 17.24 21.63
C PHE A 323 12.33 17.38 22.05
N ASN A 324 12.60 17.53 23.35
CA ASN A 324 13.96 17.60 23.89
C ASN A 324 14.41 16.22 24.44
N ILE A 325 15.39 15.63 23.78
CA ILE A 325 16.03 14.37 24.17
C ILE A 325 17.29 14.68 24.98
N LYS A 326 17.40 14.07 26.16
CA LYS A 326 18.60 14.25 26.99
C LYS A 326 19.76 13.43 26.43
N ARG A 327 20.98 13.98 26.52
CA ARG A 327 22.19 13.36 25.94
C ARG A 327 22.52 11.99 26.54
N ASP A 328 22.16 11.73 27.80
CA ASP A 328 22.34 10.46 28.52
C ASP A 328 21.41 9.33 28.04
N GLN A 329 20.30 9.70 27.39
CA GLN A 329 19.36 8.77 26.75
C GLN A 329 19.85 8.33 25.37
N LEU A 330 20.80 9.04 24.77
CA LEU A 330 21.27 8.79 23.40
C LEU A 330 22.65 8.13 23.39
N LEU A 331 22.71 6.88 22.95
CA LEU A 331 23.96 6.20 22.64
C LEU A 331 24.24 6.35 21.15
N MET A 332 25.46 6.74 20.78
CA MET A 332 25.83 6.96 19.39
C MET A 332 27.00 6.05 19.03
N ASP A 333 26.95 5.48 17.83
CA ASP A 333 28.03 4.74 17.24
C ASP A 333 29.15 5.69 16.79
N GLU A 334 30.38 5.19 16.74
CA GLU A 334 31.51 5.95 16.21
C GLU A 334 31.46 6.03 14.68
N VAL A 335 30.90 5.01 14.03
CA VAL A 335 30.83 4.88 12.57
C VAL A 335 29.77 5.81 11.98
N GLU A 336 30.18 6.61 11.00
CA GLU A 336 29.27 7.45 10.23
C GLU A 336 28.53 6.64 9.16
N LEU A 337 27.21 6.79 9.11
CA LEU A 337 26.36 6.25 8.04
C LEU A 337 26.50 7.08 6.76
N GLY A 338 26.82 8.36 6.90
CA GLY A 338 27.06 9.28 5.79
C GLY A 338 27.29 10.71 6.26
N SER A 339 27.78 11.53 5.34
CA SER A 339 28.04 12.96 5.58
C SER A 339 27.49 13.79 4.42
N GLY A 340 26.96 14.97 4.72
CA GLY A 340 26.42 15.90 3.73
C GLY A 340 26.76 17.36 4.04
N ASN A 341 26.13 18.27 3.29
CA ASN A 341 26.35 19.71 3.46
C ASN A 341 25.98 20.18 4.88
N PHE A 342 24.94 19.58 5.47
CA PHE A 342 24.36 19.98 6.76
C PHE A 342 25.01 19.33 7.99
N GLY A 343 25.87 18.32 7.82
CA GLY A 343 26.40 17.56 8.95
C GLY A 343 26.77 16.12 8.61
N CYS A 344 27.07 15.33 9.64
CA CYS A 344 27.23 13.88 9.52
C CYS A 344 26.08 13.14 10.21
N VAL A 345 25.79 11.93 9.73
CA VAL A 345 24.74 11.06 10.25
C VAL A 345 25.41 9.84 10.84
N LYS A 346 25.06 9.52 12.09
CA LYS A 346 25.57 8.37 12.84
C LYS A 346 24.43 7.45 13.23
N LYS A 347 24.72 6.16 13.35
CA LYS A 347 23.79 5.22 14.00
C LYS A 347 23.75 5.51 15.49
N GLY A 348 22.60 5.32 16.13
CA GLY A 348 22.47 5.41 17.57
C GLY A 348 21.36 4.54 18.12
N VAL A 349 21.24 4.55 19.44
CA VAL A 349 20.17 3.90 20.20
C VAL A 349 19.61 4.93 21.19
N LEU A 350 18.30 5.15 21.13
CA LEU A 350 17.57 5.97 22.08
C LEU A 350 17.00 5.07 23.18
N LYS A 351 17.29 5.40 24.44
CA LYS A 351 16.70 4.77 25.62
C LYS A 351 15.33 5.40 25.91
N ALA A 352 14.26 4.66 25.62
CA ALA A 352 12.89 5.02 25.92
C ALA A 352 12.35 4.18 27.09
N ASP A 353 11.24 4.62 27.68
CA ASP A 353 10.58 3.90 28.77
C ASP A 353 10.04 2.53 28.30
N SER A 354 9.72 2.42 27.00
CA SER A 354 9.29 1.20 26.31
C SER A 354 10.43 0.30 25.81
N GLY A 355 11.69 0.71 25.98
CA GLY A 355 12.87 -0.07 25.57
C GLY A 355 13.90 0.73 24.77
N HIS A 356 14.72 0.02 24.00
CA HIS A 356 15.74 0.62 23.14
C HIS A 356 15.22 0.77 21.70
N ILE A 357 15.37 1.96 21.13
CA ILE A 357 14.95 2.28 19.76
C ILE A 357 16.19 2.58 18.93
N ASP A 358 16.38 1.88 17.82
CA ASP A 358 17.43 2.19 16.84
C ASP A 358 17.11 3.51 16.13
N VAL A 359 18.07 4.44 16.12
CA VAL A 359 17.90 5.80 15.59
C VAL A 359 19.03 6.18 14.64
N ALA A 360 18.73 7.12 13.75
CA ALA A 360 19.73 7.86 12.98
C ALA A 360 19.89 9.25 13.61
N VAL A 361 21.13 9.63 13.93
CA VAL A 361 21.44 10.90 14.59
C VAL A 361 22.20 11.79 13.61
N LYS A 362 21.58 12.89 13.18
CA LYS A 362 22.22 13.90 12.34
C LYS A 362 22.84 14.97 13.22
N VAL A 363 24.18 15.00 13.26
CA VAL A 363 24.97 15.98 13.98
C VAL A 363 25.19 17.20 13.07
N LEU A 364 24.63 18.34 13.46
CA LEU A 364 24.68 19.56 12.66
C LEU A 364 25.99 20.32 12.90
N LYS A 365 26.49 20.99 11.85
CA LYS A 365 27.73 21.78 11.92
C LYS A 365 27.54 23.05 12.78
N SER A 366 28.55 23.39 13.58
CA SER A 366 28.50 24.48 14.57
C SER A 366 28.66 25.91 14.03
N GLU A 367 28.66 26.12 12.71
CA GLU A 367 28.99 27.43 12.09
C GLU A 367 27.81 28.42 12.04
N ASN A 368 26.67 28.12 12.67
CA ASN A 368 25.44 28.88 12.49
C ASN A 368 25.36 30.10 13.45
N GLU A 369 25.29 31.31 12.88
CA GLU A 369 24.94 32.56 13.58
C GLU A 369 23.61 32.43 14.37
N LYS A 370 23.42 33.22 15.43
CA LYS A 370 22.22 33.15 16.31
C LYS A 370 20.88 33.12 15.55
N LEU A 371 20.74 33.89 14.48
CA LEU A 371 19.53 33.96 13.65
C LEU A 371 19.25 32.64 12.90
N VAL A 372 20.29 31.96 12.41
CA VAL A 372 20.18 30.66 11.72
C VAL A 372 19.73 29.58 12.71
N LYS A 373 20.14 29.69 13.99
CA LYS A 373 19.72 28.77 15.03
C LYS A 373 18.21 28.86 15.34
N GLU A 374 17.63 30.05 15.37
CA GLU A 374 16.20 30.25 15.62
C GLU A 374 15.31 29.73 14.48
N GLU A 375 15.67 30.01 13.21
CA GLU A 375 14.95 29.46 12.06
C GLU A 375 15.00 27.93 12.05
N MET A 376 16.17 27.35 12.33
CA MET A 376 16.37 25.91 12.39
C MET A 376 15.58 25.24 13.53
N MET A 377 15.48 25.87 14.71
CA MET A 377 14.65 25.37 15.80
C MET A 377 13.16 25.38 15.42
N ARG A 378 12.69 26.45 14.77
CA ARG A 378 11.31 26.52 14.26
C ARG A 378 11.03 25.43 13.22
N GLU A 379 11.96 25.20 12.30
CA GLU A 379 11.84 24.10 11.32
C GLU A 379 11.83 22.74 12.02
N ALA A 380 12.70 22.51 13.01
CA ALA A 380 12.72 21.28 13.81
C ALA A 380 11.39 21.04 14.55
N GLU A 381 10.77 22.07 15.13
CA GLU A 381 9.47 21.96 15.79
C GLU A 381 8.37 21.49 14.82
N ILE A 382 8.37 22.01 13.59
CA ILE A 382 7.41 21.60 12.56
C ILE A 382 7.72 20.18 12.09
N MET A 383 9.00 19.87 11.83
CA MET A 383 9.44 18.52 11.45
C MET A 383 9.04 17.45 12.47
N HIS A 384 9.05 17.78 13.76
CA HIS A 384 8.63 16.89 14.84
C HIS A 384 7.11 16.64 14.85
N GLN A 385 6.31 17.58 14.35
CA GLN A 385 4.86 17.41 14.21
C GLN A 385 4.49 16.54 13.01
N LEU A 386 5.35 16.47 11.99
CA LEU A 386 5.12 15.63 10.83
C LEU A 386 5.06 14.16 11.24
N ASP A 387 3.97 13.48 10.88
CA ASP A 387 3.72 12.09 11.19
C ASP A 387 3.07 11.40 10.00
N ASN A 388 3.89 10.66 9.24
CA ASN A 388 3.44 9.82 8.15
C ASN A 388 4.39 8.62 8.03
N PRO A 389 3.89 7.40 7.73
CA PRO A 389 4.73 6.21 7.63
C PRO A 389 5.81 6.29 6.54
N PHE A 390 5.57 7.08 5.47
CA PHE A 390 6.46 7.20 4.30
C PHE A 390 7.41 8.39 4.38
N ILE A 391 7.56 9.00 5.56
CA ILE A 391 8.64 9.94 5.86
C ILE A 391 9.50 9.39 7.00
N VAL A 392 10.77 9.76 7.02
CA VAL A 392 11.66 9.54 8.17
C VAL A 392 11.25 10.52 9.25
N ARG A 393 10.59 10.03 10.29
CA ARG A 393 10.08 10.90 11.35
C ARG A 393 11.21 11.44 12.22
N MET A 394 11.03 12.67 12.67
CA MET A 394 11.87 13.27 13.69
C MET A 394 11.36 12.88 15.08
N LEU A 395 12.15 12.09 15.81
CA LEU A 395 11.82 11.63 17.16
C LEU A 395 12.03 12.74 18.19
N GLY A 396 13.02 13.59 17.95
CA GLY A 396 13.29 14.75 18.79
C GLY A 396 14.65 15.38 18.49
N LEU A 397 15.03 16.31 19.34
CA LEU A 397 16.22 17.12 19.24
C LEU A 397 17.06 16.95 20.51
N CYS A 398 18.36 16.72 20.35
CA CYS A 398 19.31 16.68 21.44
C CYS A 398 20.26 17.87 21.31
N ASN A 399 20.26 18.74 22.31
CA ASN A 399 21.16 19.90 22.38
C ASN A 399 22.25 19.62 23.42
N ALA A 400 23.44 19.25 22.94
CA ALA A 400 24.59 18.92 23.79
C ALA A 400 25.88 19.55 23.21
N GLU A 401 26.94 18.76 23.01
CA GLU A 401 28.17 19.20 22.35
C GLU A 401 27.92 19.84 20.97
N HIS A 402 26.95 19.29 20.24
CA HIS A 402 26.43 19.79 18.99
C HIS A 402 24.90 19.70 19.01
N LEU A 403 24.24 20.44 18.11
CA LEU A 403 22.82 20.24 17.88
C LEU A 403 22.61 18.96 17.06
N MET A 404 21.76 18.07 17.55
CA MET A 404 21.53 16.75 16.96
C MET A 404 20.05 16.53 16.68
N LEU A 405 19.74 16.11 15.46
CA LEU A 405 18.39 15.68 15.08
C LEU A 405 18.34 14.16 15.23
N VAL A 406 17.46 13.66 16.10
CA VAL A 406 17.25 12.23 16.33
C VAL A 406 16.06 11.78 15.48
N MET A 407 16.31 10.82 14.59
CA MET A 407 15.38 10.40 13.54
C MET A 407 15.19 8.88 13.54
N GLU A 408 14.11 8.42 12.92
CA GLU A 408 13.91 7.00 12.64
C GLU A 408 15.07 6.41 11.82
N MET A 409 15.44 5.17 12.13
CA MET A 409 16.44 4.44 11.36
C MET A 409 15.81 3.82 10.09
N ALA A 410 16.42 4.10 8.94
CA ALA A 410 16.15 3.41 7.67
C ALA A 410 17.43 2.69 7.19
N SER A 411 17.58 1.44 7.62
CA SER A 411 18.85 0.71 7.58
C SER A 411 19.29 0.22 6.20
N ALA A 412 18.39 0.14 5.22
CA ALA A 412 18.75 -0.34 3.88
C ALA A 412 19.35 0.78 2.99
N GLY A 413 19.49 2.00 3.51
CA GLY A 413 20.20 3.09 2.86
C GLY A 413 19.42 3.73 1.71
N PRO A 414 20.07 4.58 0.90
CA PRO A 414 19.37 5.38 -0.12
C PRO A 414 18.99 4.59 -1.36
N LEU A 415 17.82 4.92 -1.92
CA LEU A 415 17.19 4.24 -3.06
C LEU A 415 18.11 4.14 -4.28
N ASN A 416 18.82 5.22 -4.63
CA ASN A 416 19.70 5.21 -5.80
C ASN A 416 20.82 4.16 -5.69
N ARG A 417 21.46 4.03 -4.52
CA ARG A 417 22.53 3.05 -4.29
C ARG A 417 21.95 1.64 -4.26
N PHE A 418 20.81 1.45 -3.59
CA PHE A 418 20.12 0.17 -3.54
C PHE A 418 19.79 -0.36 -4.94
N LEU A 419 19.17 0.46 -5.80
CA LEU A 419 18.80 0.06 -7.15
C LEU A 419 20.03 -0.22 -8.03
N SER A 420 21.07 0.62 -7.92
CA SER A 420 22.29 0.44 -8.71
C SER A 420 23.01 -0.88 -8.43
N GLY A 421 22.92 -1.39 -7.20
CA GLY A 421 23.54 -2.65 -6.79
C GLY A 421 22.67 -3.89 -7.04
N LYS A 422 21.41 -3.72 -7.47
CA LYS A 422 20.41 -4.81 -7.52
C LYS A 422 19.57 -4.84 -8.79
N LYS A 423 20.10 -4.29 -9.88
CA LYS A 423 19.39 -4.13 -11.16
C LYS A 423 18.73 -5.43 -11.67
N ASP A 424 19.37 -6.58 -11.48
CA ASP A 424 18.87 -7.87 -11.99
C ASP A 424 17.84 -8.53 -11.06
N THR A 425 17.67 -8.02 -9.84
CA THR A 425 16.78 -8.62 -8.82
C THR A 425 15.55 -7.76 -8.52
N VAL A 426 15.64 -6.45 -8.73
CA VAL A 426 14.53 -5.53 -8.43
C VAL A 426 13.65 -5.38 -9.67
N SER A 427 12.39 -5.80 -9.56
CA SER A 427 11.42 -5.67 -10.64
C SER A 427 10.92 -4.23 -10.81
N VAL A 428 10.37 -3.93 -11.99
CA VAL A 428 9.68 -2.67 -12.27
C VAL A 428 8.47 -2.47 -11.34
N GLU A 429 7.74 -3.55 -11.04
CA GLU A 429 6.64 -3.56 -10.06
C GLU A 429 7.11 -3.06 -8.69
N ASN A 430 8.28 -3.51 -8.23
CA ASN A 430 8.85 -3.05 -6.96
C ASN A 430 9.22 -1.56 -7.00
N ILE A 431 9.79 -1.07 -8.11
CA ILE A 431 10.11 0.36 -8.28
C ILE A 431 8.83 1.20 -8.23
N VAL A 432 7.75 0.73 -8.87
CA VAL A 432 6.44 1.38 -8.84
C VAL A 432 5.88 1.44 -7.41
N ASN A 433 5.94 0.34 -6.65
CA ASN A 433 5.52 0.31 -5.23
C ASN A 433 6.30 1.33 -4.39
N LEU A 434 7.64 1.35 -4.47
CA LEU A 434 8.47 2.30 -3.72
C LEU A 434 8.18 3.76 -4.11
N MET A 435 7.99 4.05 -5.41
CA MET A 435 7.68 5.41 -5.86
C MET A 435 6.25 5.83 -5.52
N HIS A 436 5.30 4.89 -5.41
CA HIS A 436 3.96 5.15 -4.91
C HIS A 436 4.01 5.59 -3.44
N GLN A 437 4.78 4.89 -2.60
CA GLN A 437 5.02 5.28 -1.21
C GLN A 437 5.65 6.69 -1.10
N VAL A 438 6.62 7.02 -1.95
CA VAL A 438 7.20 8.38 -2.01
C VAL A 438 6.14 9.41 -2.41
N SER A 439 5.25 9.10 -3.35
CA SER A 439 4.15 10.03 -3.72
C SER A 439 3.17 10.25 -2.58
N MET A 440 2.88 9.22 -1.77
CA MET A 440 2.03 9.32 -0.58
C MET A 440 2.66 10.21 0.49
N GLY A 441 3.96 10.04 0.76
CA GLY A 441 4.71 10.90 1.67
C GLY A 441 4.75 12.35 1.20
N MET A 442 4.96 12.61 -0.09
CA MET A 442 4.97 13.97 -0.64
C MET A 442 3.60 14.63 -0.67
N LYS A 443 2.53 13.88 -0.94
CA LYS A 443 1.14 14.34 -0.78
C LYS A 443 0.88 14.80 0.65
N TYR A 444 1.30 14.00 1.64
CA TYR A 444 1.19 14.38 3.04
C TYR A 444 1.96 15.68 3.35
N LEU A 445 3.19 15.84 2.86
CA LEU A 445 3.95 17.08 3.05
C LEU A 445 3.27 18.29 2.39
N GLU A 446 2.68 18.13 1.20
CA GLU A 446 1.89 19.16 0.52
C GLU A 446 0.67 19.56 1.36
N GLU A 447 -0.09 18.61 1.90
CA GLU A 447 -1.24 18.84 2.79
C GLU A 447 -0.86 19.57 4.10
N LYS A 448 0.40 19.42 4.53
CA LYS A 448 0.98 20.14 5.67
C LYS A 448 1.66 21.47 5.29
N ASN A 449 1.52 21.93 4.05
CA ASN A 449 2.17 23.14 3.53
C ASN A 449 3.69 23.13 3.76
N PHE A 450 4.31 21.97 3.60
CA PHE A 450 5.73 21.74 3.89
C PHE A 450 6.48 21.41 2.60
N VAL A 451 7.38 22.31 2.18
CA VAL A 451 8.12 22.17 0.91
C VAL A 451 9.47 21.50 1.15
N HIS A 452 9.72 20.38 0.48
CA HIS A 452 10.92 19.56 0.67
C HIS A 452 12.19 20.21 0.11
N ARG A 453 12.18 20.71 -1.13
CA ARG A 453 13.31 21.37 -1.84
C ARG A 453 14.55 20.54 -2.14
N ASP A 454 14.59 19.29 -1.73
CA ASP A 454 15.71 18.40 -2.05
C ASP A 454 15.23 16.97 -2.27
N LEU A 455 14.03 16.81 -2.84
CA LEU A 455 13.51 15.51 -3.19
C LEU A 455 14.37 14.90 -4.32
N ALA A 456 15.04 13.80 -4.01
CA ALA A 456 15.93 13.08 -4.90
C ALA A 456 16.07 11.63 -4.43
N ALA A 457 16.51 10.71 -5.30
CA ALA A 457 16.65 9.30 -4.93
C ALA A 457 17.72 9.05 -3.85
N ARG A 458 18.65 9.99 -3.61
CA ARG A 458 19.58 9.97 -2.48
C ARG A 458 18.91 10.23 -1.12
N ASN A 459 17.77 10.93 -1.13
CA ASN A 459 17.01 11.34 0.04
C ASN A 459 15.75 10.48 0.23
N VAL A 460 15.53 9.47 -0.63
CA VAL A 460 14.60 8.38 -0.36
C VAL A 460 15.38 7.24 0.28
N LEU A 461 15.14 6.95 1.56
CA LEU A 461 15.80 5.88 2.30
C LEU A 461 14.90 4.65 2.37
N LEU A 462 15.50 3.48 2.35
CA LEU A 462 14.79 2.21 2.46
C LEU A 462 14.90 1.68 3.88
N VAL A 463 13.77 1.29 4.45
CA VAL A 463 13.73 0.45 5.66
C VAL A 463 14.05 -0.99 5.25
N ASN A 464 13.39 -1.45 4.19
CA ASN A 464 13.62 -2.73 3.53
C ASN A 464 13.32 -2.60 2.02
N GLN A 465 13.36 -3.71 1.27
CA GLN A 465 13.19 -3.69 -0.19
C GLN A 465 11.80 -3.24 -0.67
N GLN A 466 10.79 -3.30 0.21
CA GLN A 466 9.38 -2.99 -0.04
C GLN A 466 8.91 -1.72 0.67
N PHE A 467 9.78 -1.03 1.43
CA PHE A 467 9.40 0.10 2.26
C PHE A 467 10.38 1.27 2.17
N ALA A 468 9.94 2.35 1.50
CA ALA A 468 10.63 3.61 1.34
C ALA A 468 10.12 4.69 2.32
N LYS A 469 11.03 5.55 2.74
CA LYS A 469 10.76 6.75 3.52
C LYS A 469 11.52 7.95 2.95
N ILE A 470 10.83 9.08 2.84
CA ILE A 470 11.42 10.36 2.45
C ILE A 470 12.22 10.93 3.61
N SER A 471 13.45 11.37 3.35
CA SER A 471 14.39 11.85 4.36
C SER A 471 15.02 13.18 3.96
N ASP A 472 15.84 13.71 4.85
CA ASP A 472 16.72 14.86 4.59
C ASP A 472 16.01 16.09 4.00
N PHE A 473 14.88 16.44 4.59
CA PHE A 473 14.24 17.75 4.44
C PHE A 473 15.00 18.86 5.21
N GLY A 474 16.33 18.77 5.30
CA GLY A 474 17.19 19.76 5.96
C GLY A 474 17.38 21.08 5.19
N LEU A 475 16.78 21.18 3.99
CA LEU A 475 16.62 22.42 3.20
C LEU A 475 15.16 22.90 3.18
N SER A 476 14.27 22.16 3.84
CA SER A 476 12.85 22.37 3.75
C SER A 476 12.40 23.53 4.60
N LYS A 477 11.19 24.01 4.32
CA LYS A 477 10.61 25.10 5.09
C LYS A 477 9.11 24.95 5.08
N ALA A 478 8.51 25.25 6.23
CA ALA A 478 7.09 25.48 6.30
C ALA A 478 6.74 26.80 5.61
N LEU A 479 5.64 26.81 4.87
CA LEU A 479 5.05 28.02 4.33
C LEU A 479 4.14 28.66 5.38
N GLY A 480 4.04 30.00 5.36
CA GLY A 480 3.02 30.71 6.12
C GLY A 480 1.62 30.38 5.59
N ALA A 481 0.59 30.57 6.41
CA ALA A 481 -0.79 30.24 6.04
C ALA A 481 -1.29 30.96 4.77
N ASP A 482 -0.73 32.14 4.47
CA ASP A 482 -1.08 32.97 3.31
C ASP A 482 -0.06 32.88 2.15
N ASP A 483 1.01 32.08 2.31
CA ASP A 483 2.11 31.99 1.33
C ASP A 483 2.04 30.68 0.52
N ASN A 484 1.89 30.79 -0.80
CA ASN A 484 1.89 29.62 -1.70
C ASN A 484 3.29 29.19 -2.17
N TYR A 485 4.34 29.95 -1.80
CA TYR A 485 5.73 29.67 -2.16
C TYR A 485 6.71 30.35 -1.20
N TYR A 486 7.93 29.81 -1.12
CA TYR A 486 9.05 30.44 -0.44
C TYR A 486 10.03 31.04 -1.44
N LYS A 487 10.57 32.23 -1.12
CA LYS A 487 11.66 32.86 -1.87
C LYS A 487 12.97 32.84 -1.07
N ALA A 488 13.99 32.14 -1.57
CA ALA A 488 15.28 32.06 -0.89
C ALA A 488 16.01 33.42 -0.90
N ARG A 489 16.66 33.77 0.22
CA ARG A 489 17.39 35.05 0.40
C ARG A 489 18.88 34.97 0.03
N THR A 490 19.47 33.77 -0.03
CA THR A 490 20.90 33.54 -0.29
C THR A 490 21.13 32.38 -1.26
N ALA A 491 22.18 32.47 -2.09
CA ALA A 491 22.58 31.44 -3.04
C ALA A 491 23.52 30.41 -2.38
N GLY A 492 23.04 29.19 -2.10
CA GLY A 492 23.84 28.07 -1.59
C GLY A 492 24.34 27.12 -2.69
N LYS A 493 24.97 25.99 -2.30
CA LYS A 493 25.27 24.87 -3.22
C LYS A 493 23.98 24.12 -3.55
N TRP A 494 23.27 24.58 -4.57
CA TRP A 494 21.98 24.05 -4.97
C TRP A 494 22.09 22.80 -5.86
N PRO A 495 21.26 21.77 -5.66
CA PRO A 495 21.20 20.58 -6.51
C PRO A 495 20.40 20.88 -7.80
N LEU A 496 20.97 21.73 -8.65
CA LEU A 496 20.30 22.33 -9.82
C LEU A 496 19.60 21.33 -10.76
N LYS A 497 20.07 20.07 -10.82
CA LYS A 497 19.48 19.05 -11.71
C LYS A 497 18.10 18.56 -11.28
N TRP A 498 17.73 18.74 -10.01
CA TRP A 498 16.39 18.38 -9.51
C TRP A 498 15.46 19.58 -9.49
N TYR A 499 15.96 20.80 -9.71
CA TYR A 499 15.19 22.01 -9.50
C TYR A 499 14.31 22.34 -10.69
N ALA A 500 13.09 22.76 -10.36
CA ALA A 500 12.16 23.29 -11.33
C ALA A 500 12.69 24.62 -11.91
N PRO A 501 12.31 24.99 -13.15
CA PRO A 501 12.77 26.24 -13.78
C PRO A 501 12.52 27.48 -12.92
N GLU A 502 11.39 27.55 -12.22
CA GLU A 502 11.05 28.66 -11.34
C GLU A 502 11.92 28.76 -10.08
N CYS A 503 12.45 27.62 -9.59
CA CYS A 503 13.42 27.62 -8.49
C CYS A 503 14.76 28.20 -8.95
N ILE A 504 15.19 27.85 -10.16
CA ILE A 504 16.47 28.29 -10.71
C ILE A 504 16.42 29.77 -11.09
N ASN A 505 15.36 30.19 -11.78
CA ASN A 505 15.25 31.54 -12.33
C ASN A 505 14.82 32.58 -11.29
N PHE A 506 13.93 32.18 -10.36
CA PHE A 506 13.25 33.13 -9.46
C PHE A 506 13.41 32.78 -7.99
N HIS A 507 14.14 31.71 -7.65
CA HIS A 507 14.29 31.20 -6.29
C HIS A 507 12.96 30.90 -5.60
N LYS A 508 11.91 30.56 -6.37
CA LYS A 508 10.57 30.22 -5.86
C LYS A 508 10.47 28.72 -5.62
N PHE A 509 10.20 28.33 -4.38
CA PHE A 509 10.02 26.93 -3.97
C PHE A 509 8.60 26.72 -3.47
N SER A 510 7.93 25.68 -3.97
CA SER A 510 6.57 25.30 -3.62
C SER A 510 6.39 23.78 -3.74
N SER A 511 5.26 23.22 -3.30
CA SER A 511 4.94 21.81 -3.53
C SER A 511 4.97 21.46 -5.03
N LYS A 512 4.57 22.39 -5.91
CA LYS A 512 4.71 22.20 -7.37
C LYS A 512 6.16 22.06 -7.81
N SER A 513 7.11 22.77 -7.20
CA SER A 513 8.53 22.57 -7.49
C SER A 513 9.07 21.22 -7.00
N ASP A 514 8.49 20.69 -5.91
CA ASP A 514 8.79 19.33 -5.47
C ASP A 514 8.19 18.29 -6.42
N VAL A 515 7.04 18.54 -7.06
CA VAL A 515 6.49 17.67 -8.12
C VAL A 515 7.48 17.54 -9.29
N TRP A 516 8.15 18.62 -9.69
CA TRP A 516 9.21 18.54 -10.68
C TRP A 516 10.36 17.63 -10.22
N SER A 517 10.80 17.83 -8.97
CA SER A 517 11.86 17.04 -8.33
C SER A 517 11.48 15.56 -8.22
N PHE A 518 10.20 15.27 -7.98
CA PHE A 518 9.65 13.91 -7.99
C PHE A 518 9.77 13.26 -9.36
N GLY A 519 9.46 13.97 -10.45
CA GLY A 519 9.68 13.48 -11.81
C GLY A 519 11.13 13.10 -12.09
N VAL A 520 12.09 13.92 -11.63
CA VAL A 520 13.53 13.59 -11.72
C VAL A 520 13.88 12.37 -10.86
N THR A 521 13.31 12.27 -9.66
CA THR A 521 13.48 11.13 -8.74
C THR A 521 12.93 9.83 -9.34
N MET A 522 11.76 9.87 -9.99
CA MET A 522 11.22 8.75 -10.75
C MET A 522 12.20 8.33 -11.84
N TRP A 523 12.75 9.28 -12.61
CA TRP A 523 13.72 8.96 -13.65
C TRP A 523 14.97 8.27 -13.09
N GLU A 524 15.49 8.72 -11.95
CA GLU A 524 16.58 8.03 -11.22
C GLU A 524 16.18 6.60 -10.84
N ALA A 525 14.97 6.40 -10.33
CA ALA A 525 14.48 5.10 -9.90
C ALA A 525 14.33 4.12 -11.08
N PHE A 526 13.63 4.51 -12.15
CA PHE A 526 13.43 3.66 -13.34
C PHE A 526 14.69 3.48 -14.20
N SER A 527 15.72 4.32 -14.01
CA SER A 527 17.06 4.13 -14.58
C SER A 527 18.00 3.34 -13.65
N TYR A 528 17.49 2.77 -12.55
CA TYR A 528 18.25 1.99 -11.57
C TYR A 528 19.42 2.75 -10.94
N GLY A 529 19.16 3.99 -10.50
CA GLY A 529 20.17 4.87 -9.89
C GLY A 529 21.00 5.65 -10.93
N GLY A 530 20.48 5.81 -12.15
CA GLY A 530 21.12 6.60 -13.19
C GLY A 530 21.30 8.06 -12.78
N LYS A 531 22.40 8.69 -13.22
CA LYS A 531 22.65 10.11 -12.95
C LYS A 531 21.84 10.98 -13.92
N PRO A 532 20.94 11.86 -13.45
CA PRO A 532 20.10 12.68 -14.31
C PRO A 532 20.95 13.67 -15.12
N TYR A 533 20.52 13.93 -16.36
CA TYR A 533 21.23 14.80 -17.32
C TYR A 533 22.71 14.45 -17.41
N LYS A 534 23.04 13.17 -17.60
CA LYS A 534 24.42 12.68 -17.67
C LYS A 534 25.19 13.50 -18.71
N LYS A 535 26.41 13.91 -18.36
CA LYS A 535 27.30 14.77 -19.15
C LYS A 535 26.90 16.26 -19.26
N MET A 536 25.76 16.68 -18.73
CA MET A 536 25.37 18.10 -18.69
C MET A 536 25.69 18.74 -17.33
N LYS A 537 26.19 19.98 -17.37
CA LYS A 537 26.36 20.90 -16.23
C LYS A 537 25.12 21.78 -16.05
N GLY A 538 25.01 22.47 -14.91
CA GLY A 538 23.82 23.29 -14.56
C GLY A 538 23.32 24.21 -15.68
N PRO A 539 24.16 25.09 -16.27
CA PRO A 539 23.74 25.99 -17.35
C PRO A 539 23.30 25.29 -18.64
N GLU A 540 23.80 24.08 -18.91
CA GLU A 540 23.41 23.27 -20.07
C GLU A 540 22.04 22.63 -19.82
N VAL A 541 21.79 22.15 -18.60
CA VAL A 541 20.48 21.62 -18.19
C VAL A 541 19.39 22.69 -18.30
N ILE A 542 19.68 23.92 -17.86
CA ILE A 542 18.72 25.03 -17.95
C ILE A 542 18.35 25.32 -19.41
N ARG A 543 19.36 25.42 -20.31
CA ARG A 543 19.13 25.64 -21.75
C ARG A 543 18.36 24.50 -22.39
N PHE A 544 18.68 23.27 -22.04
CA PHE A 544 17.99 22.06 -22.51
C PHE A 544 16.52 22.03 -22.09
N ILE A 545 16.21 22.41 -20.84
CA ILE A 545 14.82 22.48 -20.37
C ILE A 545 14.06 23.61 -21.05
N ALA A 546 14.70 24.77 -21.22
CA ALA A 546 14.12 25.95 -21.86
C ALA A 546 13.78 25.75 -23.34
N SER A 547 14.49 24.86 -24.05
CA SER A 547 14.13 24.47 -25.44
C SER A 547 12.93 23.51 -25.52
N GLY A 548 12.26 23.22 -24.39
CA GLY A 548 11.17 22.25 -24.33
C GLY A 548 11.64 20.79 -24.26
N SER A 549 12.95 20.53 -24.27
CA SER A 549 13.50 19.18 -24.25
C SER A 549 13.43 18.56 -22.83
N ARG A 550 13.31 17.24 -22.76
CA ARG A 550 13.22 16.45 -21.52
C ARG A 550 14.12 15.22 -21.60
N MET A 551 14.45 14.62 -20.45
CA MET A 551 15.25 13.40 -20.41
C MET A 551 14.50 12.26 -21.12
N GLU A 552 15.25 11.38 -21.79
CA GLU A 552 14.69 10.21 -22.49
C GLU A 552 14.06 9.20 -21.52
N CYS A 553 13.13 8.39 -22.04
CA CYS A 553 12.50 7.30 -21.30
C CYS A 553 13.56 6.24 -20.92
N PRO A 554 13.71 5.86 -19.63
CA PRO A 554 14.57 4.75 -19.26
C PRO A 554 14.12 3.43 -19.90
N ALA A 555 15.06 2.56 -20.26
CA ALA A 555 14.78 1.36 -21.08
C ALA A 555 13.73 0.39 -20.48
N ALA A 556 13.65 0.28 -19.16
CA ALA A 556 12.69 -0.59 -18.46
C ALA A 556 11.46 0.18 -17.93
N CYS A 557 11.34 1.47 -18.24
CA CYS A 557 10.26 2.30 -17.73
C CYS A 557 8.97 2.06 -18.53
N PRO A 558 7.85 1.75 -17.85
CA PRO A 558 6.55 1.71 -18.51
C PRO A 558 6.14 3.07 -19.08
N GLU A 559 5.44 3.06 -20.21
CA GLU A 559 5.01 4.28 -20.90
C GLU A 559 4.13 5.17 -20.00
N ARG A 560 3.24 4.58 -19.21
CA ARG A 560 2.39 5.31 -18.27
C ARG A 560 3.20 6.08 -17.23
N MET A 561 4.28 5.48 -16.71
CA MET A 561 5.18 6.12 -15.74
C MET A 561 6.01 7.22 -16.37
N TYR A 562 6.48 7.04 -17.61
CA TYR A 562 7.17 8.10 -18.33
C TYR A 562 6.26 9.27 -18.69
N THR A 563 4.98 8.99 -18.99
CA THR A 563 3.97 10.03 -19.21
C THR A 563 3.78 10.86 -17.94
N LEU A 564 3.66 10.22 -16.77
CA LEU A 564 3.60 10.92 -15.49
C LEU A 564 4.87 11.74 -15.20
N MET A 565 6.07 11.24 -15.55
CA MET A 565 7.31 12.05 -15.45
C MET A 565 7.22 13.31 -16.31
N LYS A 566 6.73 13.22 -17.56
CA LYS A 566 6.55 14.38 -18.44
C LYS A 566 5.53 15.37 -17.87
N GLU A 567 4.42 14.89 -17.29
CA GLU A 567 3.44 15.73 -16.58
C GLU A 567 4.10 16.46 -15.40
N CYS A 568 4.95 15.79 -14.62
CA CYS A 568 5.73 16.41 -13.54
C CYS A 568 6.70 17.49 -14.07
N TRP A 569 7.24 17.31 -15.28
CA TRP A 569 8.13 18.27 -15.94
C TRP A 569 7.40 19.32 -16.80
N THR A 570 6.13 19.60 -16.51
CA THR A 570 5.42 20.74 -17.08
C THR A 570 6.11 22.03 -16.67
N TYR A 571 6.46 22.87 -17.65
CA TYR A 571 7.29 24.06 -17.45
C TYR A 571 6.59 25.11 -16.58
N GLU A 572 5.36 25.48 -16.95
CA GLU A 572 4.50 26.37 -16.17
C GLU A 572 3.96 25.63 -14.93
N HIS A 573 4.26 26.15 -13.75
CA HIS A 573 3.97 25.46 -12.49
C HIS A 573 2.47 25.44 -12.15
N GLU A 574 1.69 26.35 -12.73
CA GLU A 574 0.24 26.41 -12.64
C GLU A 574 -0.41 25.19 -13.32
N ASN A 575 0.12 24.80 -14.48
CA ASN A 575 -0.35 23.67 -15.27
C ASN A 575 0.21 22.32 -14.80
N ARG A 576 1.27 22.34 -13.99
CA ARG A 576 1.85 21.14 -13.38
C ARG A 576 0.87 20.53 -12.36
N PRO A 577 0.70 19.20 -12.30
CA PRO A 577 -0.16 18.57 -11.31
C PRO A 577 0.31 18.85 -9.86
N ASP A 578 -0.60 18.71 -8.90
CA ASP A 578 -0.29 18.65 -7.47
C ASP A 578 0.03 17.20 -7.05
N PHE A 579 0.50 16.99 -5.82
CA PHE A 579 0.82 15.64 -5.36
C PHE A 579 -0.42 14.77 -5.16
N LYS A 580 -1.59 15.35 -4.94
CA LYS A 580 -2.85 14.61 -4.96
C LYS A 580 -3.06 13.87 -6.29
N LYS A 581 -2.97 14.58 -7.42
CA LYS A 581 -3.10 13.98 -8.76
C LYS A 581 -1.96 13.01 -9.07
N VAL A 582 -0.73 13.33 -8.66
CA VAL A 582 0.43 12.44 -8.86
C VAL A 582 0.26 11.13 -8.09
N GLU A 583 -0.15 11.18 -6.81
CA GLU A 583 -0.41 9.99 -5.99
C GLU A 583 -1.55 9.15 -6.54
N GLU A 584 -2.65 9.78 -7.00
CA GLU A 584 -3.77 9.07 -7.65
C GLU A 584 -3.31 8.32 -8.92
N SER A 585 -2.49 8.97 -9.76
CA SER A 585 -1.94 8.37 -10.98
C SER A 585 -0.97 7.21 -10.67
N MET A 586 -0.06 7.41 -9.71
CA MET A 586 0.86 6.37 -9.23
C MET A 586 0.10 5.18 -8.64
N ARG A 587 -0.88 5.43 -7.79
CA ARG A 587 -1.69 4.40 -7.13
C ARG A 587 -2.44 3.54 -8.13
N SER A 588 -3.11 4.18 -9.09
CA SER A 588 -3.89 3.47 -10.10
C SER A 588 -3.00 2.51 -10.90
N TYR A 589 -1.83 2.98 -11.34
CA TYR A 589 -0.88 2.14 -12.06
C TYR A 589 -0.26 1.06 -11.18
N HIS A 590 0.08 1.38 -9.94
CA HIS A 590 0.59 0.41 -8.95
C HIS A 590 -0.39 -0.74 -8.74
N TYR A 591 -1.68 -0.44 -8.57
CA TYR A 591 -2.72 -1.45 -8.43
C TYR A 591 -2.89 -2.28 -9.70
N SER A 592 -2.87 -1.63 -10.86
CA SER A 592 -2.96 -2.31 -12.16
C SER A 592 -1.84 -3.34 -12.34
N ILE A 593 -0.57 -2.93 -12.12
CA ILE A 593 0.58 -3.81 -12.35
C ILE A 593 0.69 -4.91 -11.30
N SER A 594 0.33 -4.65 -10.04
CA SER A 594 0.41 -5.64 -8.95
C SER A 594 -0.66 -6.72 -9.05
N ASN A 595 -1.77 -6.44 -9.74
CA ASN A 595 -2.86 -7.39 -9.97
C ASN A 595 -2.64 -8.27 -11.20
N LYS A 596 -1.62 -8.00 -12.04
CA LYS A 596 -1.31 -8.85 -13.19
C LYS A 596 -0.72 -10.18 -12.71
N ALA A 597 -1.28 -11.29 -13.20
CA ALA A 597 -0.76 -12.62 -12.92
C ALA A 597 0.72 -12.69 -13.32
N LYS A 598 1.59 -13.11 -12.39
CA LYS A 598 2.98 -13.43 -12.74
C LYS A 598 2.95 -14.66 -13.65
N PRO A 599 3.60 -14.65 -14.83
CA PRO A 599 3.68 -15.85 -15.65
C PRO A 599 4.29 -16.97 -14.80
N GLU A 600 3.65 -18.15 -14.80
CA GLU A 600 4.19 -19.32 -14.13
C GLU A 600 5.62 -19.55 -14.63
N GLU A 601 6.60 -19.47 -13.72
CA GLU A 601 7.90 -20.07 -13.98
C GLU A 601 7.62 -21.55 -14.22
N THR A 602 7.79 -21.99 -15.46
CA THR A 602 7.74 -23.40 -15.82
C THR A 602 8.74 -24.10 -14.92
N ALA A 603 8.23 -24.87 -13.96
CA ALA A 603 9.02 -25.77 -13.15
C ALA A 603 9.78 -26.68 -14.13
N THR A 604 11.07 -26.40 -14.31
CA THR A 604 11.96 -27.25 -15.07
C THR A 604 12.12 -28.53 -14.24
N ALA A 605 11.45 -29.59 -14.69
CA ALA A 605 11.63 -30.91 -14.12
C ALA A 605 13.14 -31.26 -14.14
N PRO A 606 13.69 -31.86 -13.07
CA PRO A 606 15.08 -32.24 -13.05
C PRO A 606 15.32 -33.28 -14.15
N ALA A 607 16.28 -32.99 -15.02
CA ALA A 607 16.71 -33.92 -16.05
C ALA A 607 17.16 -35.23 -15.39
N ALA A 608 16.53 -36.35 -15.77
CA ALA A 608 16.99 -37.66 -15.37
C ALA A 608 18.41 -37.89 -15.91
N GLU A 609 19.34 -38.22 -15.02
CA GLU A 609 20.68 -38.67 -15.41
C GLU A 609 20.56 -39.96 -16.23
N PRO A 610 21.28 -40.07 -17.36
CA PRO A 610 21.34 -41.32 -18.09
C PRO A 610 22.26 -42.28 -17.34
N THR A 611 21.70 -43.40 -16.88
CA THR A 611 22.47 -44.58 -16.49
C THR A 611 23.28 -45.08 -17.68
N MET A 612 24.60 -45.07 -17.54
CA MET A 612 25.50 -46.06 -18.15
C MET A 612 26.31 -46.73 -17.07
#